data_AF-A0A2T3G8F3-F1
#
_entry.id   AF-A0A2T3G8F3-F1
#
_cell.length_a   1.000
_cell.length_b   1.000
_cell.length_c   1.000
_cell.angle_alpha   90.00
_cell.angle_beta   90.00
_cell.angle_gamma   90.00
#
_symmetry.space_group_name_H-M   'P 1'
#
loop_
_entity.id
_entity.type
_entity.pdbx_description
1 polymer ?
#
loop_
_entity_poly.entity_id
_entity_poly.type
_entity_poly.pdbx_seq_one_letter_code
_entity_poly.pdbx_strand_id
1 'polypeptide(L)'
;MLGYLSYFSTSFIIAMILWPVVSIVLTLPILAGLYHRHHRLRAMSVLASYLSTLYFTGLIALTLYPMPDDPDRFCTVHAGDYTPQLNPLRFLEDIQTGGLYGLLQLLMNVVFFIPLGFVFTRWLRWTWWVVLSSGLVASLFIETSQLTGFWGLYPCAYRQFDVNDLMTNTLGALVGFVIAKLFTRWVPQSTLPGRDDVNTRPGAIHRVVTYVIDMIFVVLVYFPVTLAMVFAFHWMSTPLPNGDYTLFGGLITLGNGWLNGVAPSAAALAFLVFELAIPATHRGQTLGGMFTHMTIETVSRRGWSRVVFYAVRTLVLGLFTEMAIIGFIGADSDAFRSLLEYAILGFLIVFVFELLTRRAPWDLIAGNPANPSNNPANR
;
A
#
# COMPACT_ATOMS: atom_id res chain seq x y z
N MET A 1 -14.43 -1.90 27.55
CA MET A 1 -13.67 -1.11 26.55
C MET A 1 -14.52 -0.66 25.37
N LEU A 2 -15.23 -1.54 24.65
CA LEU A 2 -16.03 -1.14 23.48
C LEU A 2 -17.08 -0.04 23.74
N GLY A 3 -17.75 -0.03 24.91
CA GLY A 3 -18.73 1.01 25.27
C GLY A 3 -18.18 2.41 25.60
N TYR A 4 -16.86 2.62 25.58
CA TYR A 4 -16.27 3.97 25.60
C TYR A 4 -16.21 4.56 24.18
N LEU A 5 -16.03 3.71 23.17
CA LEU A 5 -15.96 4.14 21.77
C LEU A 5 -17.31 4.60 21.21
N SER A 6 -18.43 4.14 21.78
CA SER A 6 -19.79 4.57 21.39
C SER A 6 -20.15 6.01 21.80
N TYR A 7 -19.28 6.72 22.52
CA TYR A 7 -19.39 8.16 22.75
C TYR A 7 -18.73 9.01 21.65
N PHE A 8 -17.96 8.39 20.75
CA PHE A 8 -17.29 9.08 19.65
C PHE A 8 -18.12 8.95 18.37
N SER A 9 -17.90 9.90 17.44
CA SER A 9 -18.56 9.93 16.14
C SER A 9 -18.34 8.63 15.35
N THR A 10 -19.28 8.28 14.47
CA THR A 10 -19.18 7.06 13.64
C THR A 10 -17.91 7.12 12.80
N SER A 11 -17.58 8.32 12.30
CA SER A 11 -16.32 8.63 11.63
C SER A 11 -15.06 8.29 12.44
N PHE A 12 -15.07 8.47 13.77
CA PHE A 12 -13.94 8.11 14.63
C PHE A 12 -13.72 6.60 14.73
N ILE A 13 -14.82 5.84 14.91
CA ILE A 13 -14.76 4.38 15.01
C ILE A 13 -14.21 3.79 13.71
N ILE A 14 -14.70 4.30 12.56
CA ILE A 14 -14.19 3.92 11.24
C ILE A 14 -12.69 4.25 11.13
N ALA A 15 -12.26 5.47 11.49
CA ALA A 15 -10.85 5.85 11.42
C ALA A 15 -9.95 4.93 12.28
N MET A 16 -10.36 4.61 13.51
CA MET A 16 -9.59 3.76 14.44
C MET A 16 -9.46 2.31 13.96
N ILE A 17 -10.44 1.78 13.24
CA ILE A 17 -10.41 0.41 12.67
C ILE A 17 -9.65 0.40 11.34
N LEU A 18 -9.88 1.40 10.48
CA LEU A 18 -9.35 1.45 9.12
C LEU A 18 -7.87 1.84 9.07
N TRP A 19 -7.41 2.70 9.98
CA TRP A 19 -6.04 3.22 10.00
C TRP A 19 -4.96 2.11 10.02
N PRO A 20 -5.01 1.10 10.92
CA PRO A 20 -4.04 0.01 10.89
C PRO A 20 -4.08 -0.80 9.60
N VAL A 21 -5.26 -1.00 9.00
CA VAL A 21 -5.42 -1.75 7.74
C VAL A 21 -4.79 -0.99 6.57
N VAL A 22 -5.08 0.31 6.44
CA VAL A 22 -4.45 1.20 5.45
C VAL A 22 -2.93 1.21 5.62
N SER A 23 -2.44 1.18 6.87
CA SER A 23 -1.02 1.12 7.18
C SER A 23 -0.35 -0.16 6.68
N ILE A 24 -1.02 -1.32 6.77
CA ILE A 24 -0.53 -2.58 6.20
C ILE A 24 -0.40 -2.43 4.68
N VAL A 25 -1.45 -1.96 4.00
CA VAL A 25 -1.47 -1.82 2.53
C VAL A 25 -0.37 -0.88 2.05
N LEU A 26 -0.24 0.30 2.67
CA LEU A 26 0.80 1.29 2.32
C LEU A 26 2.23 0.83 2.71
N THR A 27 2.37 -0.14 3.61
CA THR A 27 3.67 -0.73 3.92
C THR A 27 4.17 -1.64 2.78
N LEU A 28 3.27 -2.32 2.05
CA LEU A 28 3.64 -3.25 0.97
C LEU A 28 4.60 -2.64 -0.09
N PRO A 29 4.35 -1.47 -0.70
CA PRO A 29 5.30 -0.87 -1.65
C PRO A 29 6.65 -0.48 -1.02
N ILE A 30 6.68 -0.15 0.27
CA ILE A 30 7.93 0.13 1.00
C ILE A 30 8.73 -1.16 1.17
N LEU A 31 8.08 -2.27 1.55
CA LEU A 31 8.72 -3.58 1.63
C LEU A 31 9.20 -4.05 0.26
N ALA A 32 8.40 -3.86 -0.79
CA ALA A 32 8.80 -4.14 -2.16
C ALA A 32 10.07 -3.36 -2.55
N GLY A 33 10.14 -2.05 -2.26
CA GLY A 33 11.31 -1.21 -2.54
C GLY A 33 12.55 -1.61 -1.73
N LEU A 34 12.40 -1.88 -0.44
CA LEU A 34 13.48 -2.44 0.40
C LEU A 34 13.94 -3.80 -0.12
N TYR A 35 13.03 -4.62 -0.59
CA TYR A 35 13.33 -5.94 -1.11
C TYR A 35 14.07 -5.89 -2.46
N HIS A 36 13.62 -5.03 -3.38
CA HIS A 36 14.30 -4.72 -4.63
C HIS A 36 15.74 -4.25 -4.42
N ARG A 37 15.98 -3.44 -3.38
CA ARG A 37 17.31 -2.89 -3.09
C ARG A 37 18.23 -3.86 -2.33
N HIS A 38 17.72 -4.93 -1.71
CA HIS A 38 18.48 -5.73 -0.74
C HIS A 38 18.38 -7.25 -0.93
N HIS A 39 17.47 -7.73 -1.76
CA HIS A 39 17.11 -9.15 -2.01
C HIS A 39 16.83 -9.99 -0.75
N ARG A 40 16.65 -9.33 0.40
CA ARG A 40 16.41 -9.92 1.73
C ARG A 40 15.56 -8.96 2.55
N LEU A 41 14.37 -9.40 2.99
CA LEU A 41 13.63 -8.73 4.04
C LEU A 41 14.13 -9.23 5.40
N ARG A 42 14.73 -8.35 6.20
CA ARG A 42 14.98 -8.62 7.63
C ARG A 42 13.72 -8.33 8.41
N ALA A 43 13.35 -9.16 9.39
CA ALA A 43 12.16 -8.94 10.22
C ALA A 43 12.13 -7.54 10.85
N MET A 44 13.28 -7.04 11.33
CA MET A 44 13.41 -5.67 11.85
C MET A 44 13.16 -4.58 10.78
N SER A 45 13.49 -4.81 9.52
CA SER A 45 13.20 -3.87 8.42
C SER A 45 11.71 -3.86 8.07
N VAL A 46 11.06 -5.04 8.13
CA VAL A 46 9.60 -5.17 7.93
C VAL A 46 8.85 -4.46 9.06
N LEU A 47 9.18 -4.79 10.31
CA LEU A 47 8.58 -4.18 11.50
C LEU A 47 8.80 -2.66 11.54
N ALA A 48 10.01 -2.19 11.25
CA ALA A 48 10.31 -0.76 11.18
C ALA A 48 9.44 -0.05 10.12
N SER A 49 9.38 -0.59 8.90
CA SER A 49 8.57 -0.03 7.81
C SER A 49 7.09 0.05 8.20
N TYR A 50 6.55 -1.03 8.78
CA TYR A 50 5.17 -1.06 9.25
C TYR A 50 4.91 -0.03 10.34
N LEU A 51 5.72 -0.01 11.42
CA LEU A 51 5.52 0.90 12.55
C LEU A 51 5.60 2.37 12.15
N SER A 52 6.37 2.73 11.11
CA SER A 52 6.42 4.11 10.63
C SER A 52 5.35 4.45 9.61
N THR A 53 4.92 3.51 8.77
CA THR A 53 3.73 3.72 7.93
C THR A 53 2.51 3.92 8.83
N LEU A 54 2.37 3.07 9.84
CA LEU A 54 1.39 3.20 10.93
C LEU A 54 1.50 4.57 11.59
N TYR A 55 2.69 4.97 12.04
CA TYR A 55 2.90 6.30 12.62
C TYR A 55 2.47 7.46 11.71
N PHE A 56 2.90 7.52 10.44
CA PHE A 56 2.60 8.67 9.58
C PHE A 56 1.12 8.75 9.17
N THR A 57 0.49 7.62 8.89
CA THR A 57 -0.96 7.58 8.68
C THR A 57 -1.72 7.90 9.98
N GLY A 58 -1.15 7.57 11.14
CA GLY A 58 -1.72 7.84 12.46
C GLY A 58 -1.58 9.30 12.87
N LEU A 59 -0.50 9.96 12.47
CA LEU A 59 -0.32 11.41 12.58
C LEU A 59 -1.49 12.12 11.90
N ILE A 60 -1.82 11.74 10.65
CA ILE A 60 -2.95 12.30 9.90
C ILE A 60 -4.28 11.92 10.57
N ALA A 61 -4.50 10.63 10.86
CA ALA A 61 -5.76 10.15 11.42
C ALA A 61 -6.08 10.81 12.78
N LEU A 62 -5.14 10.80 13.72
CA LEU A 62 -5.39 11.25 15.10
C LEU A 62 -5.39 12.79 15.25
N THR A 63 -4.68 13.53 14.39
CA THR A 63 -4.74 15.00 14.42
C THR A 63 -5.93 15.60 13.68
N LEU A 64 -6.53 14.87 12.74
CA LEU A 64 -7.65 15.38 11.94
C LEU A 64 -9.00 14.76 12.33
N TYR A 65 -9.04 13.54 12.89
CA TYR A 65 -10.25 12.95 13.47
C TYR A 65 -10.30 13.10 15.02
N PRO A 66 -11.46 12.94 15.67
CA PRO A 66 -12.80 12.92 15.08
C PRO A 66 -13.14 14.25 14.39
N MET A 67 -13.54 14.17 13.12
CA MET A 67 -14.30 15.25 12.48
C MET A 67 -15.78 15.13 12.89
N PRO A 68 -16.57 16.22 12.85
CA PRO A 68 -18.02 16.16 13.03
C PRO A 68 -18.70 15.25 12.01
N ASP A 69 -19.61 14.36 12.44
CA ASP A 69 -20.45 13.55 11.53
C ASP A 69 -21.49 14.42 10.78
N ASP A 70 -21.88 15.56 11.36
CA ASP A 70 -22.81 16.56 10.81
C ASP A 70 -22.11 17.93 10.80
N PRO A 71 -21.43 18.30 9.69
CA PRO A 71 -20.65 19.53 9.58
C PRO A 71 -21.49 20.80 9.78
N ASP A 72 -22.66 20.84 9.14
CA ASP A 72 -23.50 22.03 9.11
C ASP A 72 -24.07 22.30 10.52
N ARG A 73 -24.64 21.28 11.17
CA ARG A 73 -25.14 21.43 12.53
C ARG A 73 -24.02 21.78 13.52
N PHE A 74 -22.85 21.15 13.40
CA PHE A 74 -21.71 21.47 14.25
C PHE A 74 -21.31 22.93 14.10
N CYS A 75 -21.19 23.42 12.87
CA CYS A 75 -20.84 24.81 12.59
C CYS A 75 -21.94 25.80 12.99
N THR A 76 -23.24 25.46 12.89
CA THR A 76 -24.28 26.39 13.41
C THR A 76 -24.22 26.62 14.92
N VAL A 77 -23.60 25.70 15.67
CA VAL A 77 -23.47 25.80 17.14
C VAL A 77 -22.11 26.39 17.55
N HIS A 78 -21.02 26.02 16.86
CA HIS A 78 -19.64 26.34 17.28
C HIS A 78 -18.88 27.28 16.33
N ALA A 79 -19.54 27.87 15.32
CA ALA A 79 -18.89 28.83 14.42
C ALA A 79 -18.40 30.06 15.19
N GLY A 80 -17.07 30.15 15.32
CA GLY A 80 -16.39 31.23 16.05
C GLY A 80 -15.76 30.79 17.37
N ASP A 81 -16.10 29.63 17.93
CA ASP A 81 -15.51 29.15 19.19
C ASP A 81 -14.00 28.87 19.05
N TYR A 82 -13.60 28.35 17.88
CA TYR A 82 -12.23 27.96 17.57
C TYR A 82 -11.39 29.11 16.96
N THR A 83 -11.37 30.28 17.61
CA THR A 83 -10.50 31.39 17.19
C THR A 83 -9.00 31.01 17.26
N PRO A 84 -8.15 31.39 16.29
CA PRO A 84 -6.72 31.09 16.33
C PRO A 84 -6.02 31.61 17.59
N GLN A 85 -5.36 30.72 18.29
CA GLN A 85 -4.41 31.02 19.35
C GLN A 85 -3.08 31.39 18.67
N LEU A 86 -2.60 32.62 18.90
CA LEU A 86 -1.35 33.13 18.30
C LEU A 86 -0.32 33.65 19.32
N ASN A 87 -0.61 33.59 20.63
CA ASN A 87 0.31 34.07 21.67
C ASN A 87 1.25 32.92 22.09
N PRO A 88 2.56 32.96 21.78
CA PRO A 88 3.48 31.87 22.06
C PRO A 88 3.78 31.65 23.57
N LEU A 89 3.26 32.51 24.45
CA LEU A 89 3.40 32.38 25.91
C LEU A 89 2.12 31.89 26.60
N ARG A 90 1.05 31.58 25.85
CA ARG A 90 -0.26 31.19 26.39
C ARG A 90 -0.20 29.90 27.21
N PHE A 91 0.65 28.95 26.84
CA PHE A 91 0.92 27.75 27.62
C PHE A 91 1.23 27.99 29.11
N LEU A 92 1.76 29.17 29.49
CA LEU A 92 1.98 29.53 30.89
C LEU A 92 0.65 29.68 31.63
N GLU A 93 -0.34 30.30 31.00
CA GLU A 93 -1.69 30.47 31.51
C GLU A 93 -2.45 29.13 31.49
N ASP A 94 -2.30 28.32 30.44
CA ASP A 94 -2.98 27.03 30.32
C ASP A 94 -2.42 25.99 31.33
N ILE A 95 -1.13 26.06 31.69
CA ILE A 95 -0.56 25.27 32.79
C ILE A 95 -1.02 25.82 34.15
N GLN A 96 -1.15 27.14 34.33
CA GLN A 96 -1.62 27.73 35.58
C GLN A 96 -3.11 27.46 35.85
N THR A 97 -3.94 27.43 34.80
CA THR A 97 -5.40 27.27 34.89
C THR A 97 -5.86 25.83 34.68
N GLY A 98 -5.31 25.12 33.69
CA GLY A 98 -5.59 23.71 33.40
C GLY A 98 -4.70 22.71 34.14
N GLY A 99 -3.66 23.17 34.84
CA GLY A 99 -2.80 22.34 35.69
C GLY A 99 -2.14 21.19 34.93
N LEU A 100 -2.41 19.96 35.38
CA LEU A 100 -1.89 18.74 34.76
C LEU A 100 -2.37 18.56 33.31
N TYR A 101 -3.58 19.01 32.96
CA TYR A 101 -4.11 18.86 31.61
C TYR A 101 -3.30 19.68 30.59
N GLY A 102 -3.08 20.98 30.87
CA GLY A 102 -2.24 21.84 30.04
C GLY A 102 -0.81 21.31 29.90
N LEU A 103 -0.20 20.84 31.01
CA LEU A 103 1.12 20.21 30.96
C LEU A 103 1.14 18.94 30.09
N LEU A 104 0.11 18.09 30.18
CA LEU A 104 0.02 16.87 29.37
C LEU A 104 -0.19 17.17 27.89
N GLN A 105 -0.97 18.19 27.50
CA GLN A 105 -1.11 18.60 26.10
C GLN A 105 0.26 18.91 25.49
N LEU A 106 1.04 19.80 26.11
CA LEU A 106 2.40 20.14 25.64
C LEU A 106 3.32 18.90 25.56
N LEU A 107 3.32 18.06 26.59
CA LEU A 107 4.19 16.87 26.62
C LEU A 107 3.79 15.82 25.57
N MET A 108 2.49 15.60 25.36
CA MET A 108 2.00 14.63 24.38
C MET A 108 2.28 15.09 22.96
N ASN A 109 2.18 16.38 22.65
CA ASN A 109 2.55 16.93 21.34
C ASN A 109 4.05 16.75 21.03
N VAL A 110 4.93 17.03 22.01
CA VAL A 110 6.37 16.68 21.90
C VAL A 110 6.55 15.18 21.63
N VAL A 111 5.94 14.31 22.44
CA VAL A 111 6.06 12.85 22.30
C VAL A 111 5.54 12.35 20.96
N PHE A 112 4.45 12.92 20.45
CA PHE A 112 3.81 12.52 19.21
C PHE A 112 4.65 12.86 17.97
N PHE A 113 5.52 13.87 18.03
CA PHE A 113 6.44 14.22 16.94
C PHE A 113 7.84 13.58 17.04
N ILE A 114 8.19 12.93 18.15
CA ILE A 114 9.45 12.17 18.28
C ILE A 114 9.65 11.14 17.15
N PRO A 115 8.66 10.33 16.76
CA PRO A 115 8.86 9.33 15.69
C PRO A 115 9.14 9.95 14.32
N LEU A 116 8.51 11.07 13.96
CA LEU A 116 8.81 11.83 12.73
C LEU A 116 10.29 12.22 12.70
N GLY A 117 10.75 12.86 13.78
CA GLY A 117 12.15 13.25 13.94
C GLY A 117 13.12 12.07 13.85
N PHE A 118 12.76 10.96 14.49
CA PHE A 118 13.55 9.73 14.47
C PHE A 118 13.67 9.14 13.06
N VAL A 119 12.55 9.01 12.34
CA VAL A 119 12.50 8.38 11.02
C VAL A 119 13.26 9.18 9.97
N PHE A 120 13.04 10.50 9.89
CA PHE A 120 13.73 11.36 8.92
C PHE A 120 15.24 11.39 9.16
N THR A 121 15.67 11.36 10.42
CA THR A 121 17.09 11.28 10.77
C THR A 121 17.69 9.90 10.47
N ARG A 122 16.97 8.82 10.85
CA ARG A 122 17.51 7.46 10.82
C ARG A 122 17.47 6.86 9.42
N TRP A 123 16.43 7.10 8.62
CA TRP A 123 16.25 6.44 7.31
C TRP A 123 16.43 7.38 6.13
N LEU A 124 15.90 8.61 6.21
CA LEU A 124 16.13 9.61 5.15
C LEU A 124 17.48 10.33 5.29
N ARG A 125 18.16 10.16 6.44
CA ARG A 125 19.48 10.73 6.76
C ARG A 125 19.53 12.26 6.70
N TRP A 126 18.40 12.90 7.00
CA TRP A 126 18.28 14.35 6.99
C TRP A 126 19.10 15.02 8.12
N THR A 127 19.57 16.23 7.86
CA THR A 127 20.27 17.06 8.85
C THR A 127 19.29 17.68 9.83
N TRP A 128 19.77 18.10 11.01
CA TRP A 128 18.92 18.62 12.09
C TRP A 128 18.00 19.77 11.64
N TRP A 129 18.49 20.68 10.78
CA TRP A 129 17.68 21.80 10.29
C TRP A 129 16.57 21.34 9.34
N VAL A 130 16.80 20.32 8.49
CA VAL A 130 15.74 19.78 7.61
C VAL A 130 14.69 19.06 8.44
N VAL A 131 15.10 18.29 9.46
CA VAL A 131 14.16 17.63 10.38
C VAL A 131 13.34 18.67 11.15
N LEU A 132 13.98 19.70 11.71
CA LEU A 132 13.32 20.80 12.42
C LEU A 132 12.28 21.51 11.53
N SER A 133 12.69 21.95 10.33
CA SER A 133 11.79 22.60 9.37
C SER A 133 10.66 21.67 8.92
N SER A 134 10.92 20.37 8.75
CA SER A 134 9.88 19.42 8.37
C SER A 134 8.86 19.15 9.49
N GLY A 135 9.29 19.17 10.76
CA GLY A 135 8.39 19.12 11.91
C GLY A 135 7.49 20.36 11.98
N LEU A 136 8.06 21.54 11.79
CA LEU A 136 7.32 22.80 11.72
C LEU A 136 6.32 22.82 10.55
N VAL A 137 6.73 22.41 9.35
CA VAL A 137 5.86 22.35 8.17
C VAL A 137 4.74 21.31 8.35
N ALA A 138 5.04 20.14 8.92
CA ALA A 138 4.03 19.12 9.19
C ALA A 138 3.01 19.59 10.24
N SER A 139 3.46 20.25 11.32
CA SER A 139 2.56 20.84 12.31
C SER A 139 1.73 21.97 11.69
N LEU A 140 2.35 22.88 10.93
CA LEU A 140 1.64 23.99 10.28
C LEU A 140 0.59 23.48 9.29
N PHE A 141 0.88 22.40 8.56
CA PHE A 141 -0.10 21.75 7.68
C PHE A 141 -1.30 21.19 8.47
N ILE A 142 -1.06 20.57 9.63
CA ILE A 142 -2.12 20.05 10.51
C ILE A 142 -2.98 21.19 11.08
N GLU A 143 -2.36 22.18 11.73
CA GLU A 143 -3.06 23.33 12.31
C GLU A 143 -3.85 24.11 11.24
N THR A 144 -3.26 24.33 10.06
CA THR A 144 -3.95 24.99 8.94
C THR A 144 -5.09 24.14 8.40
N SER A 145 -4.94 22.82 8.34
CA SER A 145 -6.03 21.90 7.96
C SER A 145 -7.19 21.98 8.95
N GLN A 146 -6.92 22.08 10.26
CA GLN A 146 -7.97 22.22 11.27
C GLN A 146 -8.67 23.59 11.18
N LEU A 147 -7.89 24.68 11.08
CA LEU A 147 -8.39 26.05 10.97
C LEU A 147 -9.29 26.28 9.75
N THR A 148 -8.93 25.67 8.61
CA THR A 148 -9.65 25.84 7.34
C THR A 148 -10.81 24.86 7.16
N GLY A 149 -11.18 24.10 8.19
CA GLY A 149 -12.23 23.08 8.06
C GLY A 149 -11.84 21.98 7.06
N PHE A 150 -10.60 21.50 7.14
CA PHE A 150 -9.95 20.63 6.16
C PHE A 150 -10.04 21.21 4.74
N TRP A 151 -9.44 22.39 4.55
CA TRP A 151 -9.33 23.09 3.26
C TRP A 151 -10.68 23.40 2.60
N GLY A 152 -11.69 23.75 3.41
CA GLY A 152 -13.04 24.09 2.97
C GLY A 152 -13.99 22.91 2.80
N LEU A 153 -13.61 21.70 3.24
CA LEU A 153 -14.52 20.55 3.31
C LEU A 153 -15.61 20.74 4.39
N TYR A 154 -15.28 21.46 5.46
CA TYR A 154 -16.19 21.85 6.54
C TYR A 154 -16.41 23.37 6.50
N PRO A 155 -17.63 23.87 6.78
CA PRO A 155 -17.93 25.31 6.73
C PRO A 155 -17.19 26.18 7.77
N CYS A 156 -16.56 25.57 8.77
CA CYS A 156 -15.89 26.24 9.87
C CYS A 156 -14.67 25.45 10.39
N ALA A 157 -13.84 26.11 11.19
CA ALA A 157 -12.84 25.43 12.01
C ALA A 157 -13.53 24.50 13.03
N TYR A 158 -13.03 23.27 13.17
CA TYR A 158 -13.54 22.27 14.14
C TYR A 158 -12.56 21.98 15.29
N ARG A 159 -11.37 22.58 15.23
CA ARG A 159 -10.34 22.62 16.28
C ARG A 159 -9.65 23.98 16.24
N GLN A 160 -9.10 24.40 17.37
CA GLN A 160 -8.36 25.66 17.50
C GLN A 160 -6.96 25.51 16.93
N PHE A 161 -6.56 26.42 16.04
CA PHE A 161 -5.17 26.58 15.61
C PHE A 161 -4.34 27.08 16.79
N ASP A 162 -3.23 26.41 17.13
CA ASP A 162 -2.39 26.78 18.27
C ASP A 162 -0.88 26.89 17.94
N VAL A 163 -0.30 28.07 18.21
CA VAL A 163 1.15 28.31 18.02
C VAL A 163 1.99 27.53 19.02
N ASN A 164 1.49 27.24 20.22
CA ASN A 164 2.17 26.37 21.18
C ASN A 164 2.18 24.90 20.72
N ASP A 165 1.21 24.45 19.92
CA ASP A 165 1.25 23.14 19.28
C ASP A 165 2.30 23.10 18.16
N LEU A 166 2.41 24.16 17.34
CA LEU A 166 3.53 24.30 16.39
C LEU A 166 4.90 24.19 17.08
N MET A 167 5.08 24.86 18.23
CA MET A 167 6.33 24.86 18.99
C MET A 167 6.64 23.48 19.59
N THR A 168 5.67 22.83 20.23
CA THR A 168 5.85 21.54 20.89
C THR A 168 6.05 20.39 19.90
N ASN A 169 5.30 20.37 18.79
CA ASN A 169 5.49 19.41 17.71
C ASN A 169 6.88 19.57 17.03
N THR A 170 7.31 20.81 16.78
CA THR A 170 8.65 21.09 16.25
C THR A 170 9.76 20.66 17.20
N LEU A 171 9.57 20.87 18.52
CA LEU A 171 10.47 20.38 19.55
C LEU A 171 10.51 18.83 19.59
N GLY A 172 9.36 18.17 19.43
CA GLY A 172 9.26 16.71 19.31
C GLY A 172 10.10 16.16 18.17
N ALA A 173 10.04 16.78 16.99
CA ALA A 173 10.87 16.40 15.85
C ALA A 173 12.38 16.57 16.13
N LEU A 174 12.78 17.62 16.85
CA LEU A 174 14.17 17.83 17.26
C LEU A 174 14.65 16.79 18.30
N VAL A 175 13.81 16.46 19.28
CA VAL A 175 14.08 15.39 20.26
C VAL A 175 14.22 14.04 19.54
N GLY A 176 13.35 13.76 18.58
CA GLY A 176 13.43 12.58 17.70
C GLY A 176 14.75 12.49 16.93
N PHE A 177 15.25 13.62 16.39
CA PHE A 177 16.58 13.68 15.78
C PHE A 177 17.70 13.30 16.76
N VAL A 178 17.68 13.87 17.97
CA VAL A 178 18.70 13.55 19.01
C VAL A 178 18.66 12.07 19.37
N ILE A 179 17.48 11.50 19.59
CA ILE A 179 17.29 10.07 19.88
C ILE A 179 17.81 9.20 18.73
N ALA A 180 17.52 9.52 17.47
CA ALA A 180 18.02 8.78 16.31
C ALA A 180 19.55 8.85 16.17
N LYS A 181 20.17 9.98 16.48
CA LYS A 181 21.64 10.14 16.48
C LYS A 181 22.29 9.32 17.59
N LEU A 182 21.71 9.30 18.80
CA LEU A 182 22.17 8.45 19.90
C LEU A 182 22.01 6.97 19.55
N PHE A 183 20.81 6.54 19.13
CA PHE A 183 20.51 5.18 18.72
C PHE A 183 21.42 4.66 17.60
N THR A 184 21.78 5.51 16.64
CA THR A 184 22.70 5.16 15.54
C THR A 184 24.12 4.84 16.02
N ARG A 185 24.57 5.36 17.18
CA ARG A 185 25.87 5.00 17.77
C ARG A 185 25.87 3.58 18.34
N TRP A 186 24.72 3.08 18.82
CA TRP A 186 24.58 1.75 19.40
C TRP A 186 24.14 0.69 18.39
N VAL A 187 23.40 1.10 17.35
CA VAL A 187 22.93 0.22 16.27
C VAL A 187 23.43 0.75 14.92
N PRO A 188 24.65 0.36 14.49
CA PRO A 188 25.17 0.74 13.17
C PRO A 188 24.24 0.31 12.04
N GLN A 189 24.14 1.13 10.99
CA GLN A 189 23.48 0.71 9.76
C GLN A 189 24.45 -0.11 8.91
N SER A 190 24.09 -1.36 8.61
CA SER A 190 24.87 -2.18 7.68
C SER A 190 24.86 -1.55 6.29
N THR A 191 26.04 -1.24 5.76
CA THR A 191 26.27 -0.93 4.35
C THR A 191 25.87 -2.13 3.48
N LEU A 192 25.44 -1.86 2.24
CA LEU A 192 24.68 -2.81 1.42
C LEU A 192 25.47 -3.22 0.16
N PRO A 193 25.39 -4.49 -0.27
CA PRO A 193 26.03 -4.98 -1.50
C PRO A 193 25.49 -4.36 -2.81
N GLY A 194 26.21 -4.61 -3.91
CA GLY A 194 25.97 -4.06 -5.25
C GLY A 194 24.72 -4.58 -5.98
N ARG A 195 24.46 -4.01 -7.17
CA ARG A 195 23.13 -3.86 -7.77
C ARG A 195 22.81 -4.77 -8.97
N ASP A 196 23.74 -5.60 -9.42
CA ASP A 196 23.70 -6.12 -10.81
C ASP A 196 23.44 -7.65 -10.95
N ASP A 197 23.34 -8.40 -9.85
CA ASP A 197 23.09 -9.85 -9.90
C ASP A 197 21.59 -10.20 -9.96
N VAL A 198 21.15 -10.83 -11.06
CA VAL A 198 19.79 -11.40 -11.16
C VAL A 198 19.73 -12.74 -10.44
N ASN A 199 18.83 -12.85 -9.45
CA ASN A 199 18.64 -14.06 -8.67
C ASN A 199 17.95 -15.16 -9.50
N THR A 200 18.72 -16.19 -9.85
CA THR A 200 18.26 -17.39 -10.57
C THR A 200 17.73 -18.50 -9.65
N ARG A 201 17.80 -18.31 -8.32
CA ARG A 201 17.31 -19.26 -7.30
C ARG A 201 16.44 -18.55 -6.23
N PRO A 202 15.35 -17.86 -6.63
CA PRO A 202 14.45 -17.20 -5.70
C PRO A 202 13.71 -18.22 -4.81
N GLY A 203 13.71 -17.99 -3.51
CA GLY A 203 12.89 -18.75 -2.54
C GLY A 203 11.44 -18.30 -2.52
N ALA A 204 10.55 -19.06 -1.87
CA ALA A 204 9.09 -18.82 -1.87
C ALA A 204 8.69 -17.36 -1.57
N ILE A 205 9.25 -16.76 -0.52
CA ILE A 205 8.95 -15.36 -0.15
C ILE A 205 9.39 -14.37 -1.25
N HIS A 206 10.47 -14.65 -1.99
CA HIS A 206 10.91 -13.83 -3.14
C HIS A 206 9.82 -13.87 -4.23
N ARG A 207 9.37 -15.08 -4.57
CA ARG A 207 8.39 -15.32 -5.63
C ARG A 207 7.03 -14.69 -5.29
N VAL A 208 6.58 -14.82 -4.05
CA VAL A 208 5.35 -14.15 -3.56
C VAL A 208 5.46 -12.62 -3.62
N VAL A 209 6.55 -12.03 -3.11
CA VAL A 209 6.72 -10.55 -3.15
C VAL A 209 6.74 -10.04 -4.59
N THR A 210 7.45 -10.73 -5.48
CA THR A 210 7.51 -10.43 -6.92
C THR A 210 6.12 -10.50 -7.55
N TYR A 211 5.41 -11.60 -7.33
CA TYR A 211 4.07 -11.82 -7.86
C TYR A 211 3.05 -10.79 -7.36
N VAL A 212 3.09 -10.40 -6.08
CA VAL A 212 2.24 -9.33 -5.54
C VAL A 212 2.51 -7.99 -6.24
N ILE A 213 3.75 -7.68 -6.58
CA ILE A 213 4.12 -6.48 -7.33
C ILE A 213 3.59 -6.56 -8.77
N ASP A 214 3.72 -7.71 -9.43
CA ASP A 214 3.14 -7.93 -10.76
C ASP A 214 1.60 -7.81 -10.72
N MET A 215 0.93 -8.33 -9.69
CA MET A 215 -0.53 -8.19 -9.53
C MET A 215 -0.95 -6.74 -9.25
N ILE A 216 -0.13 -5.92 -8.59
CA ILE A 216 -0.38 -4.48 -8.47
C ILE A 216 -0.35 -3.81 -9.86
N PHE A 217 0.61 -4.16 -10.73
CA PHE A 217 0.63 -3.65 -12.11
C PHE A 217 -0.56 -4.14 -12.94
N VAL A 218 -0.99 -5.40 -12.78
CA VAL A 218 -2.22 -5.93 -13.38
C VAL A 218 -3.42 -5.09 -12.95
N VAL A 219 -3.63 -4.86 -11.65
CA VAL A 219 -4.74 -4.05 -11.11
C VAL A 219 -4.72 -2.61 -11.64
N LEU A 220 -3.55 -1.97 -11.62
CA LEU A 220 -3.36 -0.58 -12.09
C LEU A 220 -3.67 -0.41 -13.59
N VAL A 221 -3.63 -1.47 -14.39
CA VAL A 221 -3.98 -1.43 -15.82
C VAL A 221 -5.40 -1.92 -16.08
N TYR A 222 -5.80 -3.09 -15.56
CA TYR A 222 -7.10 -3.67 -15.91
C TYR A 222 -8.26 -2.84 -15.35
N PHE A 223 -8.11 -2.22 -14.17
CA PHE A 223 -9.20 -1.47 -13.55
C PHE A 223 -9.55 -0.19 -14.35
N PRO A 224 -8.60 0.70 -14.71
CA PRO A 224 -8.88 1.82 -15.63
C PRO A 224 -9.37 1.38 -17.01
N VAL A 225 -8.83 0.29 -17.58
CA VAL A 225 -9.27 -0.24 -18.87
C VAL A 225 -10.72 -0.73 -18.81
N THR A 226 -11.09 -1.46 -17.76
CA THR A 226 -12.47 -1.91 -17.50
C THR A 226 -13.40 -0.72 -17.37
N LEU A 227 -13.02 0.28 -16.58
CA LEU A 227 -13.81 1.49 -16.38
C LEU A 227 -14.03 2.25 -17.69
N ALA A 228 -12.98 2.40 -18.51
CA ALA A 228 -13.07 3.02 -19.83
C ALA A 228 -13.96 2.21 -20.80
N MET A 229 -13.87 0.88 -20.79
CA MET A 229 -14.73 0.01 -21.59
C MET A 229 -16.21 0.11 -21.18
N VAL A 230 -16.50 0.13 -19.88
CA VAL A 230 -17.87 0.28 -19.34
C VAL A 230 -18.44 1.66 -19.67
N PHE A 231 -17.66 2.74 -19.50
CA PHE A 231 -18.11 4.09 -19.90
C PHE A 231 -18.34 4.20 -21.41
N ALA A 232 -17.43 3.68 -22.24
CA ALA A 232 -17.59 3.67 -23.69
C ALA A 232 -18.82 2.86 -24.11
N PHE A 233 -19.08 1.72 -23.46
CA PHE A 233 -20.27 0.92 -23.69
C PHE A 233 -21.55 1.69 -23.37
N HIS A 234 -21.65 2.33 -22.20
CA HIS A 234 -22.84 3.13 -21.84
C HIS A 234 -22.99 4.40 -22.67
N TRP A 235 -21.90 4.95 -23.21
CA TRP A 235 -21.95 6.08 -24.13
C TRP A 235 -22.43 5.71 -25.55
N MET A 236 -22.11 4.49 -26.01
CA MET A 236 -22.50 4.00 -27.34
C MET A 236 -23.82 3.22 -27.38
N SER A 237 -24.31 2.75 -26.23
CA SER A 237 -25.50 1.89 -26.14
C SER A 237 -26.76 2.64 -25.73
N THR A 238 -27.91 2.14 -26.20
CA THR A 238 -29.23 2.56 -25.72
C THR A 238 -29.87 1.42 -24.94
N PRO A 239 -30.31 1.65 -23.68
CA PRO A 239 -30.98 0.63 -22.88
C PRO A 239 -32.40 0.36 -23.40
N LEU A 240 -32.80 -0.91 -23.37
CA LEU A 240 -34.13 -1.38 -23.74
C LEU A 240 -35.02 -1.58 -22.49
N PRO A 241 -36.37 -1.53 -22.62
CA PRO A 241 -37.29 -1.75 -21.51
C PRO A 241 -37.21 -3.12 -20.84
N ASN A 242 -36.61 -4.13 -21.51
CA ASN A 242 -36.40 -5.46 -20.96
C ASN A 242 -35.07 -5.61 -20.18
N GLY A 243 -34.26 -4.54 -20.09
CA GLY A 243 -32.96 -4.54 -19.41
C GLY A 243 -31.76 -4.85 -20.29
N ASP A 244 -31.97 -5.17 -21.58
CA ASP A 244 -30.90 -5.35 -22.55
C ASP A 244 -30.40 -4.01 -23.10
N TYR A 245 -29.32 -4.04 -23.89
CA TYR A 245 -28.70 -2.87 -24.52
C TYR A 245 -28.64 -3.06 -26.03
N THR A 246 -28.88 -2.02 -26.82
CA THR A 246 -28.56 -2.03 -28.26
C THR A 246 -27.41 -1.09 -28.60
N LEU A 247 -26.63 -1.46 -29.60
CA LEU A 247 -25.55 -0.65 -30.17
C LEU A 247 -25.87 -0.30 -31.63
N PHE A 248 -25.23 0.78 -32.12
CA PHE A 248 -25.28 1.21 -33.52
C PHE A 248 -26.70 1.36 -34.10
N GLY A 249 -27.62 1.93 -33.31
CA GLY A 249 -29.01 2.16 -33.75
C GLY A 249 -29.87 0.91 -33.86
N GLY A 250 -29.56 -0.15 -33.10
CA GLY A 250 -30.36 -1.39 -33.05
C GLY A 250 -29.80 -2.56 -33.87
N LEU A 251 -28.61 -2.42 -34.46
CA LEU A 251 -27.97 -3.49 -35.27
C LEU A 251 -27.46 -4.66 -34.42
N ILE A 252 -27.13 -4.42 -33.15
CA ILE A 252 -26.62 -5.43 -32.22
C ILE A 252 -27.36 -5.25 -30.89
N THR A 253 -27.98 -6.33 -30.39
CA THR A 253 -28.58 -6.40 -29.06
C THR A 253 -27.71 -7.26 -28.15
N LEU A 254 -27.42 -6.78 -26.95
CA LEU A 254 -26.58 -7.43 -25.95
C LEU A 254 -27.36 -7.58 -24.65
N GLY A 255 -27.37 -8.80 -24.10
CA GLY A 255 -28.06 -9.10 -22.86
C GLY A 255 -27.46 -8.37 -21.66
N ASN A 256 -28.28 -8.13 -20.62
CA ASN A 256 -27.85 -7.45 -19.39
C ASN A 256 -26.53 -7.98 -18.76
N GLY A 257 -26.28 -9.29 -18.86
CA GLY A 257 -25.08 -9.95 -18.34
C GLY A 257 -23.79 -9.73 -19.15
N TRP A 258 -23.83 -9.05 -20.30
CA TRP A 258 -22.66 -8.77 -21.15
C TRP A 258 -21.52 -8.09 -20.38
N LEU A 259 -21.86 -7.11 -19.54
CA LEU A 259 -20.88 -6.33 -18.76
C LEU A 259 -20.13 -7.18 -17.71
N ASN A 260 -20.72 -8.28 -17.24
CA ASN A 260 -20.07 -9.17 -16.27
C ASN A 260 -18.80 -9.82 -16.83
N GLY A 261 -18.71 -10.00 -18.16
CA GLY A 261 -17.53 -10.53 -18.83
C GLY A 261 -16.40 -9.52 -19.02
N VAL A 262 -16.66 -8.22 -18.89
CA VAL A 262 -15.68 -7.16 -19.24
C VAL A 262 -14.51 -7.12 -18.26
N ALA A 263 -14.79 -7.09 -16.95
CA ALA A 263 -13.73 -7.00 -15.94
C ALA A 263 -12.81 -8.24 -15.91
N PRO A 264 -13.32 -9.50 -15.95
CA PRO A 264 -12.47 -10.68 -16.05
C PRO A 264 -11.69 -10.74 -17.37
N SER A 265 -12.30 -10.36 -18.50
CA SER A 265 -11.57 -10.33 -19.79
C SER A 265 -10.42 -9.32 -19.78
N ALA A 266 -10.65 -8.12 -19.21
CA ALA A 266 -9.61 -7.12 -19.06
C ALA A 266 -8.50 -7.56 -18.09
N ALA A 267 -8.86 -8.20 -16.98
CA ALA A 267 -7.92 -8.77 -16.01
C ALA A 267 -7.05 -9.87 -16.66
N ALA A 268 -7.67 -10.82 -17.37
CA ALA A 268 -6.97 -11.89 -18.07
C ALA A 268 -6.01 -11.36 -19.14
N LEU A 269 -6.42 -10.35 -19.91
CA LEU A 269 -5.56 -9.70 -20.90
C LEU A 269 -4.37 -8.98 -20.24
N ALA A 270 -4.60 -8.23 -19.16
CA ALA A 270 -3.53 -7.58 -18.41
C ALA A 270 -2.57 -8.62 -17.80
N PHE A 271 -3.10 -9.70 -17.22
CA PHE A 271 -2.31 -10.82 -16.70
C PHE A 271 -1.44 -11.45 -17.79
N LEU A 272 -1.99 -11.74 -18.98
CA LEU A 272 -1.22 -12.26 -20.11
C LEU A 272 -0.11 -11.31 -20.59
N VAL A 273 -0.30 -9.99 -20.48
CA VAL A 273 0.77 -9.02 -20.75
C VAL A 273 1.89 -9.13 -19.70
N PHE A 274 1.55 -8.98 -18.41
CA PHE A 274 2.55 -8.88 -17.35
C PHE A 274 3.23 -10.22 -17.00
N GLU A 275 2.50 -11.33 -17.02
CA GLU A 275 2.95 -12.64 -16.53
C GLU A 275 3.34 -13.64 -17.63
N LEU A 276 3.01 -13.35 -18.90
CA LEU A 276 3.43 -14.15 -20.06
C LEU A 276 4.27 -13.35 -21.05
N ALA A 277 3.74 -12.26 -21.64
CA ALA A 277 4.41 -11.57 -22.74
C ALA A 277 5.71 -10.86 -22.32
N ILE A 278 5.70 -10.15 -21.19
CA ILE A 278 6.89 -9.47 -20.65
C ILE A 278 8.01 -10.48 -20.30
N PRO A 279 7.83 -11.49 -19.43
CA PRO A 279 8.91 -12.43 -19.10
C PRO A 279 9.41 -13.24 -20.30
N ALA A 280 8.52 -13.63 -21.24
CA ALA A 280 8.93 -14.35 -22.45
C ALA A 280 9.94 -13.56 -23.30
N THR A 281 9.83 -12.23 -23.31
CA THR A 281 10.70 -11.30 -24.05
C THR A 281 11.87 -10.76 -23.21
N HIS A 282 11.73 -10.64 -21.90
CA HIS A 282 12.69 -10.01 -20.99
C HIS A 282 13.49 -11.03 -20.15
N ARG A 283 14.10 -12.04 -20.79
CA ARG A 283 14.99 -13.04 -20.14
C ARG A 283 14.35 -13.78 -18.95
N GLY A 284 13.03 -13.97 -18.97
CA GLY A 284 12.27 -14.57 -17.88
C GLY A 284 12.04 -13.64 -16.68
N GLN A 285 12.19 -12.32 -16.82
CA GLN A 285 11.85 -11.36 -15.75
C GLN A 285 10.47 -10.77 -16.04
N THR A 286 9.52 -10.93 -15.11
CA THR A 286 8.30 -10.10 -15.04
C THR A 286 8.67 -8.67 -14.63
N LEU A 287 7.74 -7.71 -14.60
CA LEU A 287 8.09 -6.35 -14.12
C LEU A 287 8.47 -6.36 -12.64
N GLY A 288 7.74 -7.13 -11.83
CA GLY A 288 8.07 -7.42 -10.44
C GLY A 288 9.39 -8.17 -10.28
N GLY A 289 9.85 -8.90 -11.31
CA GLY A 289 11.15 -9.59 -11.38
C GLY A 289 12.32 -8.76 -11.96
N MET A 290 12.04 -7.65 -12.65
CA MET A 290 13.01 -6.59 -12.98
C MET A 290 13.21 -5.63 -11.79
N PHE A 291 12.10 -5.24 -11.15
CA PHE A 291 12.09 -4.98 -9.70
C PHE A 291 12.49 -6.29 -8.97
N THR A 292 12.81 -6.30 -7.67
CA THR A 292 13.30 -7.51 -6.93
C THR A 292 14.58 -8.22 -7.43
N HIS A 293 14.97 -8.10 -8.70
CA HIS A 293 16.03 -8.80 -9.42
C HIS A 293 15.90 -10.34 -9.34
N MET A 294 14.82 -10.92 -9.87
CA MET A 294 14.71 -12.36 -10.11
C MET A 294 14.20 -12.71 -11.51
N THR A 295 14.53 -13.93 -11.96
CA THR A 295 13.95 -14.54 -13.16
C THR A 295 13.08 -15.72 -12.77
N ILE A 296 11.95 -15.88 -13.47
CA ILE A 296 11.10 -17.08 -13.38
C ILE A 296 11.75 -18.27 -14.10
N GLU A 297 12.65 -18.03 -15.07
CA GLU A 297 13.39 -19.08 -15.80
C GLU A 297 14.57 -19.60 -14.98
N THR A 298 14.29 -20.22 -13.83
CA THR A 298 15.31 -20.76 -12.90
C THR A 298 16.11 -21.94 -13.47
N VAL A 299 15.62 -22.55 -14.56
CA VAL A 299 16.25 -23.64 -15.31
C VAL A 299 16.25 -23.28 -16.80
N SER A 300 17.40 -23.44 -17.47
CA SER A 300 17.56 -23.14 -18.89
C SER A 300 16.71 -24.08 -19.77
N ARG A 301 15.76 -23.50 -20.52
CA ARG A 301 14.82 -24.20 -21.42
C ARG A 301 14.87 -23.58 -22.82
N ARG A 302 14.65 -24.38 -23.87
CA ARG A 302 14.67 -23.95 -25.29
C ARG A 302 13.62 -24.73 -26.07
N GLY A 303 13.08 -24.14 -27.13
CA GLY A 303 12.03 -24.76 -27.93
C GLY A 303 10.81 -25.16 -27.08
N TRP A 304 10.25 -26.34 -27.34
CA TRP A 304 9.03 -26.83 -26.69
C TRP A 304 9.07 -26.87 -25.16
N SER A 305 10.22 -27.17 -24.53
CA SER A 305 10.29 -27.18 -23.06
C SER A 305 10.08 -25.80 -22.44
N ARG A 306 10.48 -24.72 -23.14
CA ARG A 306 10.23 -23.33 -22.73
C ARG A 306 8.75 -22.98 -22.93
N VAL A 307 8.15 -23.40 -24.04
CA VAL A 307 6.71 -23.18 -24.32
C VAL A 307 5.83 -23.84 -23.26
N VAL A 308 6.08 -25.13 -22.94
CA VAL A 308 5.32 -25.87 -21.92
C VAL A 308 5.50 -25.24 -20.53
N PHE A 309 6.71 -24.78 -20.19
CA PHE A 309 6.95 -24.03 -18.95
C PHE A 309 6.08 -22.77 -18.84
N TYR A 310 6.04 -21.93 -19.87
CA TYR A 310 5.21 -20.72 -19.87
C TYR A 310 3.72 -21.06 -19.84
N ALA A 311 3.27 -22.04 -20.63
CA ALA A 311 1.88 -22.45 -20.68
C ALA A 311 1.38 -22.97 -19.32
N VAL A 312 2.11 -23.88 -18.67
CA VAL A 312 1.74 -24.44 -17.36
C VAL A 312 1.75 -23.36 -16.27
N ARG A 313 2.79 -22.51 -16.21
CA ARG A 313 2.86 -21.42 -15.23
C ARG A 313 1.70 -20.43 -15.38
N THR A 314 1.46 -19.98 -16.62
CA THR A 314 0.42 -18.99 -16.94
C THR A 314 -0.97 -19.57 -16.66
N LEU A 315 -1.21 -20.85 -17.00
CA LEU A 315 -2.48 -21.51 -16.71
C LEU A 315 -2.74 -21.59 -15.20
N VAL A 316 -1.77 -22.05 -14.40
CA VAL A 316 -1.95 -22.21 -12.94
C VAL A 316 -2.13 -20.86 -12.25
N LEU A 317 -1.24 -19.90 -12.49
CA LEU A 317 -1.31 -18.59 -11.84
C LEU A 317 -2.49 -17.75 -12.35
N GLY A 318 -2.78 -17.79 -13.65
CA GLY A 318 -3.90 -17.06 -14.26
C GLY A 318 -5.24 -17.59 -13.77
N LEU A 319 -5.41 -18.92 -13.68
CA LEU A 319 -6.63 -19.55 -13.17
C LEU A 319 -6.91 -19.19 -11.70
N PHE A 320 -5.88 -19.14 -10.84
CA PHE A 320 -6.05 -18.65 -9.46
C PHE A 320 -6.29 -17.13 -9.40
N THR A 321 -5.68 -16.33 -10.28
CA THR A 321 -5.92 -14.88 -10.35
C THR A 321 -7.35 -14.57 -10.77
N GLU A 322 -7.84 -15.18 -11.85
CA GLU A 322 -9.20 -15.00 -12.34
C GLU A 322 -10.24 -15.45 -11.31
N MET A 323 -10.04 -16.62 -10.67
CA MET A 323 -10.93 -17.04 -9.59
C MET A 323 -10.94 -16.09 -8.39
N ALA A 324 -9.79 -15.50 -8.02
CA ALA A 324 -9.73 -14.50 -6.97
C ALA A 324 -10.44 -13.19 -7.36
N ILE A 325 -10.25 -12.71 -8.60
CA ILE A 325 -10.88 -11.47 -9.10
C ILE A 325 -12.40 -11.66 -9.25
N ILE A 326 -12.84 -12.72 -9.93
CA ILE A 326 -14.26 -13.04 -10.13
C ILE A 326 -14.94 -13.29 -8.77
N GLY A 327 -14.29 -14.04 -7.88
CA GLY A 327 -14.83 -14.33 -6.55
C GLY A 327 -14.91 -13.11 -5.64
N PHE A 328 -13.98 -12.15 -5.77
CA PHE A 328 -14.03 -10.87 -5.05
C PHE A 328 -15.11 -9.93 -5.59
N ILE A 329 -15.24 -9.82 -6.92
CA ILE A 329 -16.27 -8.97 -7.56
C ILE A 329 -17.69 -9.50 -7.27
N GLY A 330 -17.87 -10.82 -7.30
CA GLY A 330 -19.16 -11.47 -7.09
C GLY A 330 -19.50 -11.83 -5.65
N ALA A 331 -18.77 -11.31 -4.65
CA ALA A 331 -18.75 -11.81 -3.27
C ALA A 331 -20.09 -11.80 -2.50
N ASP A 332 -21.18 -11.31 -3.08
CA ASP A 332 -22.54 -11.43 -2.54
C ASP A 332 -23.19 -12.80 -2.82
N SER A 333 -22.64 -13.60 -3.75
CA SER A 333 -23.10 -14.98 -4.01
C SER A 333 -22.15 -16.02 -3.42
N ASP A 334 -22.71 -17.09 -2.86
CA ASP A 334 -21.92 -18.20 -2.29
C ASP A 334 -21.05 -18.89 -3.36
N ALA A 335 -21.55 -19.01 -4.59
CA ALA A 335 -20.81 -19.61 -5.70
C ALA A 335 -19.53 -18.82 -6.04
N PHE A 336 -19.60 -17.48 -6.02
CA PHE A 336 -18.43 -16.63 -6.23
C PHE A 336 -17.48 -16.64 -5.03
N ARG A 337 -18.00 -16.69 -3.79
CA ARG A 337 -17.16 -16.86 -2.59
C ARG A 337 -16.31 -18.13 -2.65
N SER A 338 -16.88 -19.26 -3.06
CA SER A 338 -16.13 -20.51 -3.22
C SER A 338 -14.98 -20.40 -4.23
N LEU A 339 -15.10 -19.61 -5.31
CA LEU A 339 -13.98 -19.37 -6.23
C LEU A 339 -12.82 -18.64 -5.56
N LEU A 340 -13.11 -17.63 -4.73
CA LEU A 340 -12.09 -16.91 -3.96
C LEU A 340 -11.40 -17.85 -2.95
N GLU A 341 -12.15 -18.71 -2.27
CA GLU A 341 -11.60 -19.73 -1.36
C GLU A 341 -10.70 -20.73 -2.09
N TYR A 342 -11.11 -21.23 -3.26
CA TYR A 342 -10.30 -22.13 -4.08
C TYR A 342 -9.03 -21.46 -4.62
N ALA A 343 -9.10 -20.18 -5.00
CA ALA A 343 -7.92 -19.40 -5.39
C ALA A 343 -6.92 -19.25 -4.24
N ILE A 344 -7.40 -18.85 -3.05
CA ILE A 344 -6.57 -18.71 -1.84
C ILE A 344 -5.91 -20.05 -1.48
N LEU A 345 -6.67 -21.15 -1.50
CA LEU A 345 -6.15 -22.49 -1.26
C LEU A 345 -5.11 -22.91 -2.32
N GLY A 346 -5.36 -22.62 -3.59
CA GLY A 346 -4.43 -22.86 -4.70
C GLY A 346 -3.09 -22.13 -4.52
N PHE A 347 -3.12 -20.83 -4.22
CA PHE A 347 -1.92 -20.06 -3.92
C PHE A 347 -1.20 -20.56 -2.66
N LEU A 348 -1.94 -20.96 -1.62
CA LEU A 348 -1.35 -21.54 -0.40
C LEU A 348 -0.63 -22.86 -0.69
N ILE A 349 -1.21 -23.75 -1.51
CA ILE A 349 -0.59 -25.02 -1.93
C ILE A 349 0.70 -24.76 -2.72
N VAL A 350 0.69 -23.82 -3.67
CA VAL A 350 1.90 -23.43 -4.42
C VAL A 350 2.97 -22.86 -3.47
N PHE A 351 2.60 -21.97 -2.55
CA PHE A 351 3.53 -21.38 -1.59
C PHE A 351 4.14 -22.43 -0.65
N VAL A 352 3.35 -23.36 -0.11
CA VAL A 352 3.84 -24.46 0.73
C VAL A 352 4.76 -25.39 -0.05
N PHE A 353 4.43 -25.71 -1.31
CA PHE A 353 5.30 -26.49 -2.19
C PHE A 353 6.65 -25.78 -2.42
N GLU A 354 6.63 -24.48 -2.70
CA GLU A 354 7.84 -23.68 -2.89
C GLU A 354 8.68 -23.57 -1.61
N LEU A 355 8.03 -23.48 -0.45
CA LEU A 355 8.70 -23.42 0.85
C LEU A 355 9.44 -24.73 1.18
N LEU A 356 8.80 -25.87 0.92
CA LEU A 356 9.34 -27.21 1.18
C LEU A 356 10.43 -27.61 0.16
N THR A 357 10.18 -27.41 -1.14
CA THR A 357 11.08 -27.89 -2.21
C THR A 357 12.13 -26.87 -2.65
N ARG A 358 11.95 -25.59 -2.31
CA ARG A 358 12.72 -24.43 -2.81
C ARG A 358 12.67 -24.27 -4.34
N ARG A 359 11.63 -24.79 -4.98
CA ARG A 359 11.36 -24.72 -6.43
C ARG A 359 9.86 -24.49 -6.66
N ALA A 360 9.48 -23.84 -7.76
CA ALA A 360 8.07 -23.79 -8.14
C ALA A 360 7.62 -25.12 -8.77
N PRO A 361 6.31 -25.43 -8.78
CA PRO A 361 5.79 -26.64 -9.42
C PRO A 361 6.20 -26.76 -10.91
N TRP A 362 6.15 -25.66 -11.65
CA TRP A 362 6.57 -25.60 -13.06
C TRP A 362 8.10 -25.66 -13.26
N ASP A 363 8.91 -25.50 -12.20
CA ASP A 363 10.36 -25.71 -12.30
C ASP A 363 10.73 -27.20 -12.48
N LEU A 364 9.77 -28.13 -12.28
CA LEU A 364 9.94 -29.57 -12.55
C LEU A 364 9.99 -29.91 -14.04
N ILE A 365 9.53 -29.01 -14.93
CA ILE A 365 9.56 -29.22 -16.38
C ILE A 365 11.02 -29.26 -16.85
N ALA A 366 11.40 -30.33 -17.56
CA ALA A 366 12.80 -30.62 -17.88
C ALA A 366 13.53 -29.44 -18.55
N GLY A 367 14.74 -29.15 -18.06
CA GLY A 367 15.68 -28.23 -18.69
C GLY A 367 16.43 -28.88 -19.86
N ASN A 368 17.15 -28.07 -20.63
CA ASN A 368 18.14 -28.60 -21.56
C ASN A 368 19.30 -29.25 -20.79
N PRO A 369 19.95 -30.31 -21.31
CA PRO A 369 21.17 -30.84 -20.72
C PRO A 369 22.24 -29.72 -20.64
N ALA A 370 22.99 -29.71 -19.54
CA ALA A 370 24.03 -28.71 -19.32
C ALA A 370 25.12 -28.83 -20.39
N ASN A 371 25.41 -27.73 -21.10
CA ASN A 371 26.46 -27.71 -22.10
C ASN A 371 27.84 -27.80 -21.40
N PRO A 372 28.67 -28.84 -21.64
CA PRO A 372 29.91 -29.04 -20.89
C PRO A 372 30.91 -27.87 -20.98
N SER A 373 30.82 -27.05 -22.02
CA SER A 373 31.67 -25.88 -22.26
C SER A 373 31.51 -24.73 -21.26
N ASN A 374 30.46 -24.75 -20.43
CA ASN A 374 30.17 -23.70 -19.44
C ASN A 374 30.54 -24.10 -18.00
N ASN A 375 31.31 -25.17 -17.81
CA ASN A 375 31.80 -25.53 -16.48
C ASN A 375 32.86 -24.51 -16.01
N PRO A 376 32.67 -23.79 -14.89
CA PRO A 376 33.65 -22.82 -14.39
C PRO A 376 34.98 -23.45 -13.96
N ALA A 377 35.08 -24.78 -13.89
CA ALA A 377 36.34 -25.50 -13.71
C ALA A 377 37.26 -25.51 -14.96
N ASN A 378 36.80 -24.99 -16.10
CA ASN A 378 37.56 -24.90 -17.37
C ASN A 378 37.89 -23.44 -17.77
N ARG A 379 38.06 -22.52 -16.80
CA ARG A 379 38.53 -21.14 -17.02
C ARG A 379 39.55 -20.72 -15.97
#